data_AF-A0A533RG47-F1
#
_entry.id   AF-A0A533RG47-F1
#
_cell.length_a   1.000
_cell.length_b   1.000
_cell.length_c   1.000
_cell.angle_alpha   90.00
_cell.angle_beta   90.00
_cell.angle_gamma   90.00
#
_symmetry.space_group_name_H-M   'P 1'
#
loop_
_entity.id
_entity.type
_entity.pdbx_description
1 polymer ?
#
loop_
_entity_poly.entity_id
_entity_poly.type
_entity_poly.pdbx_seq_one_letter_code
_entity_poly.pdbx_strand_id
1 'polypeptide(L)'
;RLPVVSWSDTTIAVRIPTGAATGYLGIVRGSWATSNGMWVGVRSAPRVTGISTSTARPGDRLTIYGSGFGTAQGAGFAAVCGVRAEVVSWSDTAVTVVVPAVTSAGYVGIYQGGVSSNGAYFVPLAP
;
A
#
# COMPACT_ATOMS: atom_id res chain seq x y z
N ARG A 1 6.42 21.01 8.39
CA ARG A 1 5.36 22.00 8.08
C ARG A 1 4.64 21.57 6.81
N LEU A 2 3.32 21.55 6.79
CA LEU A 2 2.54 21.18 5.61
C LEU A 2 2.22 22.42 4.76
N PRO A 3 2.19 22.33 3.42
CA PRO A 3 1.70 23.40 2.57
C PRO A 3 0.22 23.68 2.84
N VAL A 4 -0.11 24.94 3.16
CA VAL A 4 -1.49 25.42 3.31
C VAL A 4 -2.06 25.72 1.93
N VAL A 5 -3.23 25.17 1.63
CA VAL A 5 -3.98 25.38 0.38
C VAL A 5 -4.99 26.49 0.55
N SER A 6 -5.72 26.49 1.65
CA SER A 6 -6.68 27.53 2.01
C SER A 6 -6.83 27.63 3.53
N TRP A 7 -7.26 28.79 3.98
CA TRP A 7 -7.43 29.09 5.40
C TRP A 7 -8.65 29.99 5.60
N SER A 8 -9.54 29.57 6.48
CA SER A 8 -10.62 30.37 7.06
C SER A 8 -10.64 30.16 8.59
N ASP A 9 -11.53 30.88 9.28
CA ASP A 9 -11.67 30.74 10.73
C ASP A 9 -12.16 29.34 11.16
N THR A 10 -12.86 28.64 10.28
CA THR A 10 -13.46 27.33 10.58
C THR A 10 -12.87 26.18 9.76
N THR A 11 -12.05 26.44 8.75
CA THR A 11 -11.52 25.40 7.87
C THR A 11 -10.11 25.74 7.39
N ILE A 12 -9.20 24.78 7.52
CA ILE A 12 -7.84 24.89 6.98
C ILE A 12 -7.59 23.66 6.12
N ALA A 13 -7.34 23.88 4.83
CA ALA A 13 -6.95 22.82 3.91
C ALA A 13 -5.43 22.80 3.76
N VAL A 14 -4.83 21.63 3.91
CA VAL A 14 -3.39 21.40 3.74
C VAL A 14 -3.15 20.26 2.77
N ARG A 15 -2.01 20.27 2.07
CA ARG A 15 -1.54 19.11 1.31
C ARG A 15 -0.62 18.26 2.19
N ILE A 16 -0.83 16.96 2.20
CA ILE A 16 0.15 16.00 2.75
C ILE A 16 1.22 15.78 1.68
N PRO A 17 2.48 16.19 1.90
CA PRO A 17 3.55 15.95 0.94
C PRO A 17 3.93 14.47 0.90
N THR A 18 4.49 14.04 -0.22
CA THR A 18 5.15 12.72 -0.36
C THR A 18 6.21 12.55 0.72
N GLY A 19 6.20 11.42 1.42
CA GLY A 19 7.14 11.13 2.51
C GLY A 19 6.80 11.81 3.85
N ALA A 20 5.61 12.40 3.99
CA ALA A 20 5.16 12.87 5.29
C ALA A 20 5.13 11.73 6.33
N ALA A 21 5.56 12.03 7.55
CA ALA A 21 5.55 11.08 8.65
C ALA A 21 4.18 11.07 9.34
N THR A 22 3.85 9.93 9.95
CA THR A 22 2.75 9.83 10.91
C THR A 22 3.05 10.69 12.14
N GLY A 23 2.06 11.39 12.66
CA GLY A 23 2.21 12.18 13.88
C GLY A 23 1.03 13.07 14.20
N TYR A 24 1.20 13.94 15.20
CA TYR A 24 0.20 14.93 15.54
C TYR A 24 0.24 16.12 14.57
N LEU A 25 -0.89 16.38 13.94
CA LEU A 25 -1.15 17.58 13.17
C LEU A 25 -1.76 18.64 14.10
N GLY A 26 -1.04 19.73 14.31
CA GLY A 26 -1.52 20.91 15.03
C GLY A 26 -1.36 22.16 14.19
N ILE A 27 -2.13 23.19 14.52
CA ILE A 27 -2.04 24.51 13.93
C ILE A 27 -1.12 25.37 14.80
N VAL A 28 -0.12 25.98 14.18
CA VAL A 28 0.79 26.93 14.85
C VAL A 28 0.59 28.30 14.21
N ARG A 29 0.24 29.31 15.01
CA ARG A 29 0.21 30.72 14.60
C ARG A 29 1.32 31.51 15.32
N GLY A 30 2.37 31.88 14.58
CA GLY A 30 3.52 32.61 15.13
C GLY A 30 4.23 31.83 16.24
N SER A 31 4.81 32.54 17.22
CA SER A 31 5.55 31.97 18.35
C SER A 31 4.71 31.69 19.59
N TRP A 32 3.41 32.00 19.58
CA TRP A 32 2.62 32.14 20.82
C TRP A 32 1.42 31.20 20.94
N ALA A 33 1.01 30.53 19.86
CA ALA A 33 -0.18 29.68 19.88
C ALA A 33 0.02 28.39 19.07
N THR A 34 -0.09 27.26 19.75
CA THR A 34 -0.24 25.93 19.17
C THR A 34 -1.60 25.39 19.57
N SER A 35 -2.40 24.90 18.60
CA SER A 35 -3.67 24.24 18.91
C SER A 35 -3.46 22.90 19.61
N ASN A 36 -4.56 22.25 20.02
CA ASN A 36 -4.53 20.81 20.24
C ASN A 36 -4.07 20.07 18.97
N GLY A 37 -3.41 18.92 19.15
CA GLY A 37 -2.97 18.06 18.05
C GLY A 37 -4.02 17.01 17.71
N MET A 38 -4.24 16.78 16.42
CA MET A 38 -4.99 15.64 15.90
C MET A 38 -4.01 14.57 15.41
N TRP A 39 -4.16 13.32 15.83
CA TRP A 39 -3.31 12.24 15.32
C TRP A 39 -3.65 11.94 13.86
N VAL A 40 -2.65 12.00 12.97
CA VAL A 40 -2.79 11.71 11.55
C VAL A 40 -1.80 10.61 11.16
N GLY A 41 -2.34 9.47 10.74
CA GLY A 41 -1.56 8.38 10.15
C GLY A 41 -1.27 8.67 8.68
N VAL A 42 0.00 8.88 8.34
CA VAL A 42 0.45 8.92 6.94
C VAL A 42 1.03 7.57 6.59
N ARG A 43 0.47 6.93 5.56
CA ARG A 43 0.91 5.63 5.05
C ARG A 43 1.33 5.79 3.60
N SER A 44 2.58 5.43 3.30
CA SER A 44 3.04 5.33 1.92
C SER A 44 2.39 4.11 1.28
N ALA A 45 1.98 4.25 0.02
CA ALA A 45 1.48 3.10 -0.73
C ALA A 45 2.60 2.05 -0.88
N PRO A 46 2.30 0.75 -0.71
CA PRO A 46 3.25 -0.31 -1.03
C PRO A 46 3.66 -0.22 -2.51
N ARG A 47 4.86 -0.67 -2.85
CA ARG A 47 5.34 -0.66 -4.23
C ARG A 47 5.84 -2.03 -4.65
N VAL A 48 5.24 -2.58 -5.71
CA VAL A 48 5.71 -3.81 -6.36
C VAL A 48 6.83 -3.45 -7.33
N THR A 49 7.98 -4.08 -7.17
CA THR A 49 9.15 -3.95 -8.07
C THR A 49 9.25 -5.09 -9.07
N GLY A 50 8.67 -6.25 -8.75
CA GLY A 50 8.64 -7.40 -9.64
C GLY A 50 7.89 -8.58 -9.05
N ILE A 51 7.76 -9.62 -9.86
CA ILE A 51 7.19 -10.92 -9.49
C ILE A 51 8.14 -12.02 -9.97
N SER A 52 8.20 -13.15 -9.26
CA SER A 52 9.14 -14.24 -9.56
C SER A 52 8.93 -14.85 -10.95
N THR A 53 7.71 -14.81 -11.47
CA THR A 53 7.36 -15.21 -12.84
C THR A 53 6.12 -14.44 -13.30
N SER A 54 6.01 -14.15 -14.59
CA SER A 54 4.82 -13.56 -15.20
C SER A 54 3.77 -14.59 -15.60
N THR A 55 4.08 -15.88 -15.48
CA THR A 55 3.16 -16.99 -15.78
C THR A 55 3.32 -18.15 -14.80
N ALA A 56 2.21 -18.73 -14.36
CA ALA A 56 2.16 -19.93 -13.52
C ALA A 56 0.76 -20.55 -13.54
N ARG A 57 0.61 -21.79 -13.07
CA ARG A 57 -0.68 -22.48 -12.95
C ARG A 57 -1.33 -22.16 -11.59
N PRO A 58 -2.67 -22.27 -11.47
CA PRO A 58 -3.31 -22.28 -10.15
C PRO A 58 -2.68 -23.32 -9.22
N GLY A 59 -2.44 -22.95 -7.96
CA GLY A 59 -1.77 -23.78 -6.96
C GLY A 59 -0.24 -23.60 -6.90
N ASP A 60 0.39 -23.01 -7.92
CA ASP A 60 1.81 -22.70 -7.89
C ASP A 60 2.13 -21.56 -6.92
N ARG A 61 3.38 -21.48 -6.48
CA ARG A 61 3.87 -20.37 -5.67
C ARG A 61 4.33 -19.19 -6.54
N LEU A 62 3.86 -18.00 -6.18
CA LEU A 62 4.30 -16.74 -6.78
C LEU A 62 4.88 -15.85 -5.68
N THR A 63 6.10 -15.33 -5.88
CA THR A 63 6.69 -14.34 -4.97
C THR A 63 6.59 -12.95 -5.59
N ILE A 64 6.05 -12.01 -4.82
CA ILE A 64 5.90 -10.60 -5.15
C ILE A 64 7.00 -9.84 -4.40
N TYR A 65 7.84 -9.13 -5.15
CA TYR A 65 8.95 -8.34 -4.61
C TYR A 65 8.58 -6.85 -4.59
N GLY A 66 9.08 -6.13 -3.59
CA GLY A 66 8.80 -4.71 -3.47
C GLY A 66 9.30 -4.03 -2.22
N SER A 67 8.56 -3.02 -1.77
CA SER A 67 8.82 -2.28 -0.55
C SER A 67 7.54 -1.72 0.06
N GLY A 68 7.57 -1.47 1.37
CA GLY A 68 6.44 -0.89 2.10
C GLY A 68 5.26 -1.86 2.28
N PHE A 69 5.50 -3.17 2.14
CA PHE A 69 4.49 -4.19 2.44
C PHE A 69 4.28 -4.34 3.95
N GLY A 70 5.18 -3.80 4.77
CA GLY A 70 5.18 -3.97 6.22
C GLY A 70 5.80 -5.29 6.65
N THR A 71 6.34 -5.33 7.87
CA THR A 71 7.05 -6.50 8.41
C THR A 71 6.15 -7.72 8.65
N ALA A 72 4.83 -7.53 8.67
CA ALA A 72 3.83 -8.58 8.80
C ALA A 72 2.58 -8.24 7.99
N GLN A 73 1.84 -9.27 7.58
CA GLN A 73 0.61 -9.13 6.79
C GLN A 73 -0.44 -8.26 7.50
N GLY A 74 -0.79 -8.58 8.75
CA GLY A 74 -1.86 -7.89 9.46
C GLY A 74 -3.18 -7.96 8.69
N ALA A 75 -3.81 -6.80 8.44
CA ALA A 75 -5.02 -6.69 7.62
C ALA A 75 -4.74 -6.58 6.10
N GLY A 76 -3.49 -6.72 5.69
CA GLY A 76 -3.07 -6.72 4.29
C GLY A 76 -3.45 -7.98 3.54
N PHE A 77 -3.44 -7.86 2.21
CA PHE A 77 -3.60 -9.00 1.32
C PHE A 77 -2.84 -8.78 0.02
N ALA A 78 -2.49 -9.89 -0.63
CA ALA A 78 -2.02 -9.91 -1.99
C ALA A 78 -3.18 -10.29 -2.93
N ALA A 79 -3.23 -9.66 -4.10
CA ALA A 79 -4.18 -10.01 -5.15
C ALA A 79 -3.42 -10.45 -6.40
N VAL A 80 -3.85 -11.54 -7.01
CA VAL A 80 -3.34 -12.06 -8.28
C VAL A 80 -4.49 -12.04 -9.28
N CYS A 81 -4.33 -11.31 -10.38
CA CYS A 81 -5.37 -11.10 -11.39
C CYS A 81 -6.70 -10.59 -10.78
N GLY A 82 -6.61 -9.70 -9.79
CA GLY A 82 -7.78 -9.14 -9.10
C GLY A 82 -8.43 -10.05 -8.06
N VAL A 83 -7.95 -11.28 -7.88
CA VAL A 83 -8.46 -12.23 -6.87
C VAL A 83 -7.51 -12.24 -5.67
N ARG A 84 -8.07 -12.18 -4.45
CA ARG A 84 -7.28 -12.32 -3.22
C ARG A 84 -6.63 -13.70 -3.19
N ALA A 85 -5.30 -13.72 -3.11
CA ALA A 85 -4.51 -14.93 -3.07
C ALA A 85 -4.25 -15.36 -1.62
N GLU A 86 -4.07 -16.66 -1.42
CA GLU A 86 -3.61 -17.19 -0.14
C GLU A 86 -2.14 -16.78 0.09
N VAL A 87 -1.86 -16.15 1.22
CA VAL A 87 -0.50 -15.71 1.59
C VAL A 87 0.22 -16.85 2.32
N VAL A 88 1.37 -17.25 1.80
CA VAL A 88 2.26 -18.26 2.39
C VAL A 88 3.28 -17.60 3.33
N SER A 89 3.83 -16.46 2.92
CA SER A 89 4.79 -15.70 3.73
C SER A 89 4.71 -14.21 3.41
N TRP A 90 5.09 -13.38 4.39
CA TRP A 90 5.05 -11.93 4.27
C TRP A 90 6.24 -11.30 4.96
N SER A 91 6.82 -10.31 4.30
CA SER A 91 7.85 -9.41 4.83
C SER A 91 7.69 -8.04 4.16
N ASP A 92 8.45 -7.05 4.62
CA ASP A 92 8.36 -5.70 4.06
C ASP A 92 8.72 -5.62 2.57
N THR A 93 9.54 -6.56 2.09
CA THR A 93 10.11 -6.54 0.74
C THR A 93 9.72 -7.73 -0.13
N ALA A 94 9.11 -8.77 0.44
CA ALA A 94 8.70 -9.97 -0.29
C ALA A 94 7.45 -10.61 0.33
N VAL A 95 6.49 -10.98 -0.54
CA VAL A 95 5.28 -11.72 -0.18
C VAL A 95 5.18 -12.93 -1.10
N THR A 96 5.10 -14.14 -0.54
CA THR A 96 4.84 -15.35 -1.33
C THR A 96 3.38 -15.76 -1.17
N VAL A 97 2.73 -16.06 -2.29
CA VAL A 97 1.33 -16.46 -2.35
C VAL A 97 1.16 -17.75 -3.14
N VAL A 98 0.01 -18.39 -2.97
CA VAL A 98 -0.50 -19.44 -3.86
C VAL A 98 -1.32 -18.77 -4.97
N VAL A 99 -1.02 -19.09 -6.23
CA VAL A 99 -1.77 -18.58 -7.38
C VAL A 99 -3.21 -19.11 -7.31
N PRO A 100 -4.23 -18.24 -7.22
CA PRO A 100 -5.63 -18.67 -7.14
C PRO A 100 -6.10 -19.29 -8.47
N ALA A 101 -7.28 -19.92 -8.45
CA ALA A 101 -7.93 -20.41 -9.66
C ALA A 101 -8.42 -19.25 -10.54
N VAL A 102 -7.50 -18.67 -11.33
CA VAL A 102 -7.75 -17.58 -12.28
C VAL A 102 -7.42 -18.04 -13.70
N THR A 103 -8.27 -17.65 -14.66
CA THR A 103 -8.12 -18.01 -16.08
C THR A 103 -7.87 -16.80 -16.97
N SER A 104 -8.05 -15.59 -16.44
CA SER A 104 -7.84 -14.34 -17.16
C SER A 104 -6.56 -13.66 -16.68
N ALA A 105 -5.80 -13.13 -17.64
CA ALA A 105 -4.65 -12.30 -17.34
C ALA A 105 -5.06 -11.03 -16.58
N GLY A 106 -4.16 -10.51 -15.76
CA GLY A 106 -4.43 -9.33 -14.94
C GLY A 106 -3.23 -8.91 -14.11
N TYR A 107 -3.45 -7.96 -13.21
CA TYR A 107 -2.38 -7.43 -12.37
C TYR A 107 -2.28 -8.15 -11.03
N VAL A 108 -1.04 -8.28 -10.58
CA VAL A 108 -0.64 -8.73 -9.25
C VAL A 108 -0.24 -7.52 -8.43
N GLY A 109 -0.77 -7.41 -7.21
CA GLY A 109 -0.53 -6.27 -6.33
C GLY A 109 -0.69 -6.60 -4.85
N ILE A 110 -0.27 -5.66 -4.02
CA ILE A 110 -0.37 -5.71 -2.56
C ILE A 110 -1.31 -4.60 -2.09
N TYR A 111 -2.20 -4.94 -1.16
CA TYR A 111 -2.95 -3.98 -0.37
C TYR A 111 -2.40 -3.99 1.05
N GLN A 112 -1.94 -2.83 1.53
CA GLN A 112 -1.44 -2.68 2.89
C GLN A 112 -1.84 -1.33 3.47
N GLY A 113 -2.32 -1.33 4.71
CA GLY A 113 -2.55 -0.09 5.45
C GLY A 113 -3.58 0.84 4.79
N GLY A 114 -4.59 0.30 4.12
CA GLY A 114 -5.64 1.12 3.49
C GLY A 114 -5.38 1.48 2.02
N VAL A 115 -4.20 1.17 1.49
CA VAL A 115 -3.76 1.58 0.14
C VAL A 115 -3.25 0.40 -0.69
N SER A 116 -3.59 0.41 -1.98
CA SER A 116 -3.10 -0.55 -2.97
C SER A 116 -1.77 -0.10 -3.57
N SER A 117 -0.93 -1.07 -3.93
CA SER A 117 0.28 -0.84 -4.71
C SER A 117 -0.03 -0.59 -6.19
N ASN A 118 1.02 -0.30 -6.96
CA ASN A 118 1.02 -0.54 -8.40
C ASN A 118 0.87 -2.04 -8.72
N GLY A 119 0.60 -2.36 -9.98
CA GLY A 119 0.43 -3.74 -10.46
C GLY A 119 1.62 -4.25 -11.27
N ALA A 120 1.89 -5.55 -11.18
CA ALA A 120 2.72 -6.30 -12.12
C ALA A 120 1.84 -7.23 -12.97
N TYR A 121 1.99 -7.22 -14.29
CA TYR A 121 1.12 -8.00 -15.18
C TYR A 121 1.46 -9.50 -15.12
N PHE A 122 0.45 -10.34 -15.05
CA PHE A 122 0.55 -11.78 -14.93
C PHE A 122 -0.47 -12.48 -15.83
N VAL A 123 -0.08 -13.60 -16.42
CA VAL A 123 -0.90 -14.42 -17.30
C VAL A 123 -0.96 -15.84 -16.73
N PRO A 124 -2.12 -16.31 -16.22
CA PRO A 124 -2.23 -17.68 -15.74
C PRO A 124 -2.11 -18.67 -16.89
N LEU A 125 -1.42 -19.78 -16.65
CA LEU A 125 -1.39 -20.90 -17.57
C LEU A 125 -2.68 -21.71 -17.40
N ALA A 126 -3.19 -22.23 -18.52
CA ALA A 126 -4.30 -23.18 -18.48
C ALA A 126 -3.92 -24.40 -17.60
N PRO A 127 -4.88 -24.99 -16.88
CA PRO A 127 -4.68 -26.22 -16.11
C PRO A 127 -4.02 -27.34 -16.92
#